data_AF-A0A5N0T4H1-F1
#
_entry.id   AF-A0A5N0T4H1-F1
#
_cell.length_a   1.000
_cell.length_b   1.000
_cell.length_c   1.000
_cell.angle_alpha   90.00
_cell.angle_beta   90.00
_cell.angle_gamma   90.00
#
_symmetry.space_group_name_H-M   'P 1'
#
loop_
_entity.id
_entity.type
_entity.pdbx_description
1 polymer ?
#
loop_
_entity_poly.entity_id
_entity_poly.type
_entity_poly.pdbx_seq_one_letter_code
_entity_poly.pdbx_strand_id
1 'polypeptide(L)'
;MSSSHPLAPLPGTEHTEHAMYLGLEELGHFFHQRRDHARLVLATVVTTAGSTYRKAGAMMLFAEDGTRAGLVSGSCLEDDLAGHAAKVFASNRPRRVNYDLHDDPDLVLGLGLGCGGDLSLQLHPLNHDQGMNVLGSMFDAIAAGKDCRLLQFLSDGEGAELEGDGIAVTGSEGLAAGQSTLLETGSEHRTDDTPAVFALPISPPPRVLVCGAGPDAVPLAAQVRALGWRCLVLDHRAAYADPARFASGVDVWLQRPGTLAQAELETIDAAIIMSHHVEHDLAYLRCLSAHPPAWVGLLGPAKRKATLLERLGENTMTVYGPAGLDIGAEMPAAVALSIVAAIHAHMHGRDGMALGHG
;
A
#
# COMPACT_ATOMS: atom_id res chain seq x y z
N MET A 1 14.98 -47.59 8.05
CA MET A 1 13.83 -47.44 7.15
C MET A 1 13.32 -46.02 7.32
N SER A 2 13.82 -45.13 6.46
CA SER A 2 13.60 -43.68 6.52
C SER A 2 12.51 -43.34 5.51
N SER A 3 11.30 -43.03 5.98
CA SER A 3 10.20 -42.53 5.15
C SER A 3 10.26 -41.02 5.11
N SER A 4 10.99 -40.50 4.13
CA SER A 4 10.92 -39.13 3.64
C SER A 4 9.53 -38.89 3.03
N HIS A 5 8.70 -38.10 3.69
CA HIS A 5 7.52 -37.53 3.07
C HIS A 5 7.95 -36.42 2.10
N PRO A 6 7.51 -36.45 0.83
CA PRO A 6 7.80 -35.38 -0.12
C PRO A 6 7.00 -34.13 0.23
N LEU A 7 7.67 -32.97 0.19
CA LEU A 7 7.04 -31.65 0.17
C LEU A 7 5.96 -31.62 -0.92
N ALA A 8 4.76 -31.19 -0.54
CA ALA A 8 3.69 -30.90 -1.49
C ALA A 8 4.15 -29.78 -2.45
N PRO A 9 3.75 -29.85 -3.73
CA PRO A 9 4.20 -28.91 -4.76
C PRO A 9 3.69 -27.49 -4.49
N LEU A 10 4.55 -26.50 -4.77
CA LEU A 10 4.20 -25.08 -4.89
C LEU A 10 3.14 -24.92 -5.99
N PRO A 11 1.94 -24.40 -5.68
CA PRO A 11 1.03 -23.91 -6.71
C PRO A 11 1.58 -22.60 -7.27
N GLY A 12 1.28 -22.36 -8.55
CA GLY A 12 1.83 -21.28 -9.36
C GLY A 12 1.66 -19.88 -8.78
N THR A 13 2.30 -18.93 -9.46
CA THR A 13 2.13 -17.48 -9.25
C THR A 13 0.68 -17.08 -9.51
N GLU A 14 -0.21 -17.38 -8.58
CA GLU A 14 -1.44 -16.63 -8.38
C GLU A 14 -0.98 -15.21 -8.04
N HIS A 15 -1.26 -14.28 -8.95
CA HIS A 15 -1.10 -12.86 -8.69
C HIS A 15 -2.00 -12.54 -7.50
N THR A 16 -1.44 -12.58 -6.29
CA THR A 16 -2.15 -12.17 -5.08
C THR A 16 -2.58 -10.73 -5.32
N GLU A 17 -3.89 -10.49 -5.31
CA GLU A 17 -4.52 -9.19 -5.53
C GLU A 17 -4.04 -8.22 -4.45
N HIS A 18 -2.93 -7.51 -4.70
CA HIS A 18 -2.44 -6.53 -3.73
C HIS A 18 -3.22 -5.24 -3.93
N ALA A 19 -4.20 -5.03 -3.05
CA ALA A 19 -4.86 -3.74 -2.94
C ALA A 19 -3.83 -2.62 -2.82
N MET A 20 -4.00 -1.57 -3.63
CA MET A 20 -3.00 -0.52 -3.70
C MET A 20 -3.20 0.47 -2.55
N TYR A 21 -2.17 0.61 -1.72
CA TYR A 21 -2.06 1.69 -0.73
C TYR A 21 -0.74 2.46 -0.82
N LEU A 22 0.27 1.90 -1.50
CA LEU A 22 1.62 2.48 -1.58
C LEU A 22 1.64 3.77 -2.40
N GLY A 23 2.02 4.88 -1.75
CA GLY A 23 2.06 6.21 -2.35
C GLY A 23 0.73 6.97 -2.30
N LEU A 24 -0.35 6.38 -1.79
CA LEU A 24 -1.65 7.08 -1.69
C LEU A 24 -1.60 8.32 -0.79
N GLU A 25 -0.79 8.30 0.26
CA GLU A 25 -0.64 9.47 1.15
C GLU A 25 -0.04 10.67 0.42
N GLU A 26 1.03 10.45 -0.34
CA GLU A 26 1.68 11.49 -1.15
C GLU A 26 0.72 12.02 -2.22
N LEU A 27 0.05 11.12 -2.96
CA LEU A 27 -0.91 11.47 -3.98
C LEU A 27 -2.11 12.24 -3.41
N GLY A 28 -2.63 11.81 -2.25
CA GLY A 28 -3.73 12.48 -1.56
C GLY A 28 -3.35 13.87 -1.09
N HIS A 29 -2.17 14.03 -0.50
CA HIS A 29 -1.66 15.34 -0.11
C HIS A 29 -1.53 16.29 -1.31
N PHE A 30 -0.92 15.81 -2.39
CA PHE A 30 -0.77 16.58 -3.63
C PHE A 30 -2.13 16.98 -4.22
N PHE A 31 -3.07 16.04 -4.27
CA PHE A 31 -4.43 16.24 -4.75
C PHE A 31 -5.19 17.29 -3.92
N HIS A 32 -5.29 17.11 -2.60
CA HIS A 32 -6.05 18.01 -1.74
C HIS A 32 -5.51 19.43 -1.72
N GLN A 33 -4.19 19.59 -1.88
CA GLN A 33 -3.60 20.93 -2.00
C GLN A 33 -4.05 21.67 -3.27
N ARG A 34 -4.36 20.95 -4.35
CA ARG A 34 -4.50 21.53 -5.70
C ARG A 34 -5.90 21.46 -6.28
N ARG A 35 -6.75 20.55 -5.78
CA ARG A 35 -8.07 20.23 -6.36
C ARG A 35 -9.01 21.45 -6.55
N ASP A 36 -8.80 22.53 -5.79
CA ASP A 36 -9.65 23.72 -5.83
C ASP A 36 -9.12 24.82 -6.77
N HIS A 37 -7.90 24.69 -7.32
CA HIS A 37 -7.26 25.77 -8.07
C HIS A 37 -6.33 25.33 -9.22
N ALA A 38 -6.18 24.03 -9.45
CA ALA A 38 -5.36 23.52 -10.56
C ALA A 38 -6.07 22.38 -11.29
N ARG A 39 -5.89 22.34 -12.61
CA ARG A 39 -6.24 21.17 -13.42
C ARG A 39 -5.22 20.08 -13.15
N LEU A 40 -5.71 18.84 -13.08
CA LEU A 40 -4.87 17.67 -12.83
C LEU A 40 -5.05 16.63 -13.94
N VAL A 41 -4.01 15.84 -14.17
CA VAL A 41 -4.05 14.62 -15.00
C VAL A 41 -3.63 13.45 -14.12
N LEU A 42 -4.46 12.40 -14.08
CA LEU A 42 -4.13 11.12 -13.47
C LEU A 42 -3.46 10.24 -14.52
N ALA A 43 -2.26 9.76 -14.23
CA ALA A 43 -1.63 8.71 -15.01
C ALA A 43 -1.65 7.41 -14.20
N THR A 44 -2.11 6.32 -14.80
CA THR A 44 -2.12 4.98 -14.18
C THR A 44 -1.41 3.98 -15.07
N VAL A 45 -0.50 3.19 -14.51
CA VAL A 45 0.05 2.01 -15.20
C VAL A 45 -1.06 0.96 -15.32
N VAL A 46 -1.52 0.65 -16.53
CA VAL A 46 -2.64 -0.27 -16.77
C VAL A 46 -2.17 -1.66 -17.20
N THR A 47 -0.97 -1.76 -17.78
CA THR A 47 -0.40 -3.03 -18.23
C THR A 47 1.11 -3.00 -18.08
N THR A 48 1.70 -4.12 -17.67
CA THR A 48 3.15 -4.31 -17.61
C THR A 48 3.52 -5.67 -18.18
N ALA A 49 4.57 -5.74 -18.98
CA ALA A 49 5.18 -6.98 -19.44
C ALA A 49 6.65 -7.01 -18.99
N GLY A 50 7.15 -8.21 -18.65
CA GLY A 50 8.54 -8.35 -18.20
C GLY A 50 8.87 -7.65 -16.88
N SER A 51 10.12 -7.20 -16.75
CA SER A 51 10.64 -6.62 -15.51
C SER A 51 10.45 -5.11 -15.50
N THR A 52 9.41 -4.64 -14.80
CA THR A 52 9.12 -3.22 -14.58
C THR A 52 9.33 -2.83 -13.11
N TYR A 53 9.77 -1.59 -12.86
CA TYR A 53 10.00 -1.06 -11.51
C TYR A 53 8.71 -1.00 -10.69
N ARG A 54 7.63 -0.45 -11.27
CA ARG A 54 6.28 -0.50 -10.72
C ARG A 54 5.39 -1.44 -11.52
N LYS A 55 4.39 -2.01 -10.85
CA LYS A 55 3.38 -2.90 -11.45
C LYS A 55 2.11 -2.13 -11.80
N ALA A 56 1.21 -2.81 -12.51
CA ALA A 56 -0.11 -2.30 -12.83
C ALA A 56 -0.80 -1.73 -11.58
N GLY A 57 -1.52 -0.63 -11.78
CA GLY A 57 -2.17 0.18 -10.77
C GLY A 57 -1.33 1.37 -10.30
N ALA A 58 -0.01 1.42 -10.53
CA ALA A 58 0.80 2.55 -10.04
C ALA A 58 0.30 3.87 -10.62
N MET A 59 0.08 4.87 -9.75
CA MET A 59 -0.53 6.15 -10.10
C MET A 59 0.46 7.31 -9.96
N MET A 60 0.29 8.30 -10.81
CA MET A 60 0.91 9.63 -10.72
C MET A 60 -0.13 10.72 -10.97
N LEU A 61 0.06 11.87 -10.33
CA LEU A 61 -0.71 13.08 -10.61
C LEU A 61 0.21 14.14 -11.18
N PHE A 62 -0.22 14.75 -12.28
CA PHE A 62 0.41 15.91 -12.89
C PHE A 62 -0.50 17.12 -12.73
N ALA A 63 0.08 18.27 -12.40
CA ALA A 63 -0.62 19.56 -12.40
C ALA A 63 -0.21 20.39 -13.61
N GLU A 64 -1.09 21.29 -14.04
CA GLU A 64 -0.87 22.16 -15.21
C GLU A 64 0.32 23.11 -15.03
N ASP A 65 0.72 23.40 -13.78
CA ASP A 65 1.92 24.18 -13.46
C ASP A 65 3.25 23.41 -13.63
N GLY A 66 3.18 22.15 -14.07
CA GLY A 66 4.33 21.26 -14.27
C GLY A 66 4.76 20.50 -13.02
N THR A 67 4.13 20.72 -11.86
CA THR A 67 4.40 19.93 -10.65
C THR A 67 3.76 18.55 -10.74
N ARG A 68 4.34 17.55 -10.05
CA ARG A 68 3.86 16.16 -10.05
C ARG A 68 4.04 15.46 -8.71
N ALA A 69 3.28 14.40 -8.49
CA ALA A 69 3.42 13.47 -7.36
C ALA A 69 3.27 12.01 -7.80
N GLY A 70 3.90 11.10 -7.07
CA GLY A 70 3.97 9.68 -7.41
C GLY A 70 5.18 9.33 -8.28
N LEU A 71 5.38 8.03 -8.50
CA LEU A 71 6.56 7.50 -9.19
C LEU A 71 6.25 6.20 -9.95
N VAL A 72 6.75 6.08 -11.18
CA VAL A 72 6.54 4.91 -12.05
C VAL A 72 7.83 4.14 -12.34
N SER A 73 8.92 4.82 -12.70
CA SER A 73 10.22 4.19 -12.99
C SER A 73 11.40 4.81 -12.24
N GLY A 74 11.33 6.07 -11.79
CA GLY A 74 12.44 6.71 -11.08
C GLY A 74 13.54 7.27 -11.99
N SER A 75 13.26 7.53 -13.27
CA SER A 75 14.26 8.00 -14.25
C SER A 75 13.67 9.06 -15.19
N CYS A 76 14.09 9.13 -16.45
CA CYS A 76 13.61 10.15 -17.39
C CYS A 76 12.19 9.88 -17.91
N LEU A 77 11.61 8.70 -17.65
CA LEU A 77 10.25 8.35 -18.08
C LEU A 77 9.23 9.37 -17.57
N GLU A 78 9.37 9.81 -16.32
CA GLU A 78 8.47 10.77 -15.71
C GLU A 78 8.45 12.14 -16.43
N ASP A 79 9.56 12.53 -17.06
CA ASP A 79 9.66 13.79 -17.81
C ASP A 79 8.98 13.68 -19.17
N ASP A 80 9.12 12.55 -19.84
CA ASP A 80 8.37 12.27 -21.07
C ASP A 80 6.86 12.17 -20.81
N LEU A 81 6.46 11.49 -19.72
CA LEU A 81 5.08 11.45 -19.24
C LEU A 81 4.51 12.85 -18.96
N ALA A 82 5.32 13.78 -18.43
CA ALA A 82 4.90 15.17 -18.25
C ALA A 82 4.59 15.85 -19.60
N GLY A 83 5.37 15.57 -20.64
CA GLY A 83 5.08 16.00 -22.01
C GLY A 83 3.77 15.43 -22.55
N HIS A 84 3.46 14.17 -22.25
CA HIS A 84 2.16 13.57 -22.57
C HIS A 84 1.01 14.17 -21.76
N ALA A 85 1.20 14.45 -20.47
CA ALA A 85 0.23 15.15 -19.64
C ALA A 85 -0.08 16.55 -20.17
N ALA A 86 0.92 17.29 -20.66
CA ALA A 86 0.72 18.60 -21.30
C ALA A 86 -0.20 18.50 -22.54
N LYS A 87 -0.05 17.43 -23.34
CA LYS A 87 -0.94 17.16 -24.48
C LYS A 87 -2.37 16.84 -24.02
N VAL A 88 -2.54 16.11 -22.92
CA VAL A 88 -3.85 15.83 -22.31
C VAL A 88 -4.49 17.10 -21.76
N PHE A 89 -3.73 17.99 -21.12
CA PHE A 89 -4.24 19.30 -20.69
C PHE A 89 -4.72 20.15 -21.86
N ALA A 90 -3.99 20.13 -22.99
CA ALA A 90 -4.36 20.89 -24.18
C ALA A 90 -5.58 20.30 -24.91
N SER A 91 -5.68 18.98 -25.04
CA SER A 91 -6.78 18.32 -25.74
C SER A 91 -8.03 18.12 -24.89
N ASN A 92 -7.87 18.10 -23.56
CA ASN A 92 -8.86 17.65 -22.59
C ASN A 92 -9.44 16.27 -22.89
N ARG A 93 -8.62 15.37 -23.44
CA ARG A 93 -9.01 14.01 -23.83
C ARG A 93 -8.08 12.98 -23.19
N PRO A 94 -8.59 11.82 -22.74
CA PRO A 94 -7.75 10.72 -22.26
C PRO A 94 -6.73 10.28 -23.31
N ARG A 95 -5.60 9.76 -22.85
CA ARG A 95 -4.51 9.31 -23.72
C ARG A 95 -3.84 8.06 -23.17
N ARG A 96 -3.72 7.03 -24.00
CA ARG A 96 -2.85 5.87 -23.73
C ARG A 96 -1.42 6.16 -24.20
N VAL A 97 -0.44 5.79 -23.39
CA VAL A 97 0.99 5.92 -23.68
C VAL A 97 1.63 4.56 -23.48
N ASN A 98 2.36 4.07 -24.47
CA ASN A 98 3.04 2.78 -24.43
C ASN A 98 4.53 3.01 -24.51
N TYR A 99 5.28 2.37 -23.61
CA TYR A 99 6.73 2.33 -23.65
C TYR A 99 7.14 0.88 -23.84
N ASP A 100 7.72 0.60 -25.00
CA ASP A 100 8.40 -0.65 -25.30
C ASP A 100 9.86 -0.48 -24.87
N LEU A 101 10.24 -1.15 -23.78
CA LEU A 101 11.59 -1.04 -23.24
C LEU A 101 12.47 -2.20 -23.71
N HIS A 102 11.98 -3.08 -24.59
CA HIS A 102 12.74 -4.15 -25.21
C HIS A 102 13.32 -3.74 -26.57
N ASP A 103 12.50 -3.13 -27.43
CA ASP A 103 12.81 -3.00 -28.87
C ASP A 103 13.32 -1.61 -29.29
N ASP A 104 13.34 -0.62 -28.39
CA ASP A 104 13.83 0.74 -28.67
C ASP A 104 15.12 1.08 -27.87
N PRO A 105 16.31 0.76 -28.40
CA PRO A 105 17.58 1.06 -27.74
C PRO A 105 17.83 2.58 -27.60
N ASP A 106 17.24 3.42 -28.45
CA ASP A 106 17.35 4.88 -28.37
C ASP A 106 16.49 5.44 -27.23
N LEU A 107 15.34 4.83 -26.94
CA LEU A 107 14.50 5.13 -25.77
C LEU A 107 15.16 4.65 -24.47
N VAL A 108 15.78 3.46 -24.48
CA VAL A 108 16.53 2.91 -23.34
C VAL A 108 17.75 3.79 -22.99
N LEU A 109 18.52 4.23 -24.01
CA LEU A 109 19.67 5.13 -23.86
C LEU A 109 19.27 6.57 -23.56
N GLY A 110 18.19 7.06 -24.20
CA GLY A 110 17.66 8.42 -24.04
C GLY A 110 16.92 8.66 -22.73
N LEU A 111 16.26 7.62 -22.18
CA LEU A 111 15.59 7.69 -20.88
C LEU A 111 16.40 7.07 -19.72
N GLY A 112 17.53 6.43 -20.02
CA GLY A 112 18.41 5.81 -19.03
C GLY A 112 17.76 4.68 -18.24
N LEU A 113 16.84 3.93 -18.85
CA LEU A 113 16.04 2.90 -18.20
C LEU A 113 16.79 1.54 -18.20
N GLY A 114 17.07 0.99 -17.01
CA GLY A 114 17.75 -0.32 -16.87
C GLY A 114 16.81 -1.53 -16.79
N CYS A 115 15.49 -1.30 -16.77
CA CYS A 115 14.46 -2.33 -16.66
C CYS A 115 13.88 -2.61 -18.06
N GLY A 116 14.24 -3.73 -18.68
CA GLY A 116 13.71 -4.16 -19.98
C GLY A 116 12.33 -4.79 -19.83
N GLY A 117 11.31 -3.99 -19.52
CA GLY A 117 9.93 -4.44 -19.40
C GLY A 117 8.98 -3.40 -19.96
N ASP A 118 7.97 -3.83 -20.71
CA ASP A 118 7.07 -2.91 -21.40
C ASP A 118 5.99 -2.42 -20.44
N LEU A 119 5.55 -1.19 -20.64
CA LEU A 119 4.58 -0.54 -19.77
C LEU A 119 3.62 0.33 -20.57
N SER A 120 2.33 0.14 -20.30
CA SER A 120 1.25 0.97 -20.82
C SER A 120 0.66 1.80 -19.69
N LEU A 121 0.55 3.10 -19.91
CA LEU A 121 -0.14 4.03 -19.02
C LEU A 121 -1.37 4.60 -19.69
N GLN A 122 -2.41 4.78 -18.91
CA GLN A 122 -3.58 5.56 -19.28
C GLN A 122 -3.54 6.89 -18.53
N LEU A 123 -3.66 7.99 -19.26
CA LEU A 123 -3.74 9.34 -18.72
C LEU A 123 -5.17 9.85 -18.88
N HIS A 124 -5.78 10.29 -17.77
CA HIS A 124 -7.11 10.90 -17.76
C HIS A 124 -7.04 12.34 -17.25
N PRO A 125 -7.62 13.32 -17.97
CA PRO A 125 -7.82 14.66 -17.42
C PRO A 125 -8.84 14.60 -16.27
N LEU A 126 -8.53 15.24 -15.15
CA LEU A 126 -9.45 15.40 -14.03
C LEU A 126 -10.14 16.76 -14.17
N ASN A 127 -11.31 16.79 -14.81
CA ASN A 127 -12.08 18.02 -14.95
C ASN A 127 -12.81 18.35 -13.64
N HIS A 128 -13.12 19.65 -13.49
CA HIS A 128 -13.43 20.27 -12.20
C HIS A 128 -14.75 19.82 -11.54
N ASP A 129 -15.56 18.96 -12.20
CA ASP A 129 -16.87 18.54 -11.70
C ASP A 129 -17.09 17.01 -11.63
N GLN A 130 -16.38 16.19 -12.42
CA GLN A 130 -16.56 14.73 -12.41
C GLN A 130 -15.31 14.03 -11.89
N GLY A 131 -14.19 14.15 -12.59
CA GLY A 131 -12.95 13.45 -12.27
C GLY A 131 -12.36 13.87 -10.93
N MET A 132 -12.38 15.18 -10.61
CA MET A 132 -11.97 15.68 -9.30
C MET A 132 -12.85 15.12 -8.16
N ASN A 133 -14.17 15.06 -8.35
CA ASN A 133 -15.09 14.53 -7.35
C ASN A 133 -14.94 13.01 -7.17
N VAL A 134 -14.69 12.28 -8.26
CA VAL A 134 -14.41 10.84 -8.24
C VAL A 134 -13.15 10.56 -7.43
N LEU A 135 -12.03 11.23 -7.77
CA LEU A 135 -10.77 11.01 -7.07
C LEU A 135 -10.83 11.51 -5.61
N GLY A 136 -11.56 12.60 -5.35
CA GLY A 136 -11.86 13.08 -4.00
C GLY A 136 -12.63 12.04 -3.18
N SER A 137 -13.64 11.40 -3.76
CA SER A 137 -14.42 10.35 -3.10
C SER A 137 -13.57 9.11 -2.77
N MET A 138 -12.61 8.77 -3.63
CA MET A 138 -11.62 7.72 -3.34
C MET A 138 -10.79 8.08 -2.11
N PHE A 139 -10.21 9.28 -2.07
CA PHE A 139 -9.41 9.72 -0.91
C PHE A 139 -10.24 9.84 0.37
N ASP A 140 -11.50 10.27 0.28
CA ASP A 140 -12.41 10.34 1.43
C ASP A 140 -12.75 8.93 1.96
N ALA A 141 -12.99 7.95 1.08
CA ALA A 141 -13.20 6.56 1.47
C ALA A 141 -11.97 5.99 2.22
N ILE A 142 -10.78 6.24 1.67
CA ILE A 142 -9.51 5.82 2.28
C ILE A 142 -9.25 6.53 3.61
N ALA A 143 -9.54 7.82 3.70
CA ALA A 143 -9.47 8.57 4.95
C ALA A 143 -10.40 7.95 6.01
N ALA A 144 -11.61 7.54 5.62
CA ALA A 144 -12.58 6.85 6.45
C ALA A 144 -12.24 5.36 6.74
N GLY A 145 -11.13 4.83 6.23
CA GLY A 145 -10.72 3.44 6.43
C GLY A 145 -11.58 2.43 5.66
N LYS A 146 -12.13 2.83 4.50
CA LYS A 146 -12.97 1.98 3.66
C LYS A 146 -12.26 1.63 2.36
N ASP A 147 -12.39 0.38 1.95
CA ASP A 147 -11.97 -0.06 0.63
C ASP A 147 -12.86 0.55 -0.47
N CYS A 148 -12.26 0.82 -1.62
CA CYS A 148 -12.97 1.23 -2.82
C CYS A 148 -12.30 0.69 -4.08
N ARG A 149 -12.96 0.84 -5.22
CA ARG A 149 -12.40 0.50 -6.53
C ARG A 149 -12.42 1.73 -7.42
N LEU A 150 -11.27 2.05 -8.00
CA LEU A 150 -11.15 3.05 -9.06
C LEU A 150 -11.32 2.35 -10.41
N LEU A 151 -12.35 2.75 -11.16
CA LEU A 151 -12.66 2.26 -12.49
C LEU A 151 -12.15 3.27 -13.50
N GLN A 152 -11.40 2.81 -14.50
CA GLN A 152 -10.82 3.63 -15.55
C GLN A 152 -11.22 3.03 -16.91
N PHE A 153 -11.94 3.80 -17.70
CA PHE A 153 -12.25 3.45 -19.09
C PHE A 153 -11.02 3.71 -19.94
N LEU A 154 -10.59 2.67 -20.65
CA LEU A 154 -9.40 2.67 -21.50
C LEU A 154 -9.78 3.06 -22.92
N SER A 155 -8.89 3.84 -23.53
CA SER A 155 -9.01 4.27 -24.93
C SER A 155 -7.99 3.51 -25.77
N ASP A 156 -8.44 2.76 -26.77
CA ASP A 156 -7.56 2.07 -27.71
C ASP A 156 -6.99 3.07 -28.73
N GLY A 157 -5.79 3.57 -28.45
CA GLY A 157 -4.99 4.36 -29.40
C GLY A 157 -5.17 5.89 -29.34
N GLU A 158 -4.34 6.59 -30.11
CA GLU A 158 -4.44 8.04 -30.29
C GLU A 158 -5.76 8.38 -31.00
N GLY A 159 -6.74 8.91 -30.27
CA GLY A 159 -7.96 9.48 -30.84
C GLY A 159 -9.25 8.70 -30.61
N ALA A 160 -9.26 7.61 -29.82
CA ALA A 160 -10.51 7.03 -29.36
C ALA A 160 -11.22 8.02 -28.42
N GLU A 161 -12.38 8.51 -28.85
CA GLU A 161 -13.20 9.45 -28.07
C GLU A 161 -13.94 8.68 -26.97
N LEU A 162 -13.53 8.89 -25.73
CA LEU A 162 -14.35 8.60 -24.56
C LEU A 162 -15.15 9.86 -24.22
N GLU A 163 -16.48 9.75 -24.12
CA GLU A 163 -17.32 10.84 -23.60
C GLU A 163 -17.15 10.92 -22.07
N GLY A 164 -16.76 12.08 -21.55
CA GLY A 164 -16.52 12.33 -20.12
C GLY A 164 -15.08 12.12 -19.65
N ASP A 165 -14.86 12.16 -18.33
CA ASP A 165 -13.51 12.07 -17.73
C ASP A 165 -12.97 10.63 -17.73
N GLY A 166 -13.79 9.64 -18.11
CA GLY A 166 -13.36 8.24 -18.27
C GLY A 166 -12.98 7.54 -16.97
N ILE A 167 -13.35 8.08 -15.80
CA ILE A 167 -13.08 7.48 -14.50
C ILE A 167 -14.32 7.45 -13.60
N ALA A 168 -14.42 6.43 -12.73
CA ALA A 168 -15.46 6.31 -11.72
C ALA A 168 -14.92 5.63 -10.45
N VAL A 169 -15.56 5.84 -9.30
CA VAL A 169 -15.22 5.17 -8.05
C VAL A 169 -16.46 4.48 -7.51
N THR A 170 -16.29 3.24 -7.06
CA THR A 170 -17.35 2.45 -6.44
C THR A 170 -16.88 1.87 -5.12
N GLY A 171 -17.81 1.65 -4.19
CA GLY A 171 -17.52 0.90 -2.96
C GLY A 171 -17.25 -0.58 -3.28
N SER A 172 -16.76 -1.33 -2.30
CA SER A 172 -16.51 -2.77 -2.44
C SER A 172 -17.74 -3.58 -2.88
N GLU A 173 -18.95 -3.12 -2.55
CA GLU A 173 -20.23 -3.79 -2.82
C GLU A 173 -20.93 -3.36 -4.14
N GLY A 174 -20.41 -2.34 -4.83
CA GLY A 174 -21.15 -1.62 -5.89
C GLY A 174 -21.08 -2.19 -7.30
N LEU A 175 -20.56 -3.40 -7.50
CA LEU A 175 -20.62 -4.12 -8.79
C LEU A 175 -21.66 -5.23 -8.68
N ALA A 176 -22.79 -5.08 -9.37
CA ALA A 176 -23.81 -6.12 -9.43
C ALA A 176 -23.18 -7.46 -9.85
N ALA A 177 -23.56 -8.55 -9.18
CA ALA A 177 -22.98 -9.90 -9.28
C ALA A 177 -22.96 -10.55 -10.69
N GLY A 178 -23.41 -9.84 -11.74
CA GLY A 178 -23.27 -10.23 -13.15
C GLY A 178 -22.20 -9.47 -13.96
N GLN A 179 -21.64 -8.38 -13.41
CA GLN A 179 -20.49 -7.64 -13.98
C GLN A 179 -19.19 -7.91 -13.21
N SER A 180 -19.28 -8.54 -12.03
CA SER A 180 -18.16 -8.90 -11.17
C SER A 180 -17.32 -10.08 -11.69
N THR A 181 -17.85 -10.91 -12.60
CA THR A 181 -17.16 -12.08 -13.16
C THR A 181 -16.37 -11.79 -14.44
N LEU A 182 -16.42 -10.55 -14.94
CA LEU A 182 -15.78 -10.10 -16.19
C LEU A 182 -14.77 -8.97 -15.92
N LEU A 183 -14.21 -8.86 -14.72
CA LEU A 183 -13.18 -7.88 -14.38
C LEU A 183 -12.14 -8.52 -13.45
N GLU A 184 -11.23 -9.35 -13.97
CA GLU A 184 -9.94 -9.60 -13.31
C GLU A 184 -9.27 -8.25 -12.99
N THR A 185 -8.97 -8.02 -11.70
CA THR A 185 -8.30 -6.81 -11.23
C THR A 185 -6.93 -6.67 -11.89
N GLY A 186 -6.64 -5.50 -12.43
CA GLY A 186 -5.37 -5.29 -13.15
C GLY A 186 -5.36 -5.78 -14.61
N SER A 187 -6.49 -6.29 -15.12
CA SER A 187 -6.60 -6.78 -16.50
C SER A 187 -7.58 -5.94 -17.33
N GLU A 188 -7.26 -5.76 -18.61
CA GLU A 188 -8.09 -5.07 -19.59
C GLU A 188 -9.27 -5.97 -20.00
N HIS A 189 -10.50 -5.51 -19.81
CA HIS A 189 -11.70 -6.28 -20.18
C HIS A 189 -12.48 -5.60 -21.29
N ARG A 190 -12.59 -6.28 -22.43
CA ARG A 190 -13.42 -5.87 -23.56
C ARG A 190 -14.72 -6.65 -23.53
N THR A 191 -15.85 -5.96 -23.65
CA THR A 191 -17.08 -6.61 -24.14
C THR A 191 -17.32 -6.13 -25.56
N ASP A 192 -17.94 -6.96 -26.40
CA ASP A 192 -17.96 -6.80 -27.86
C ASP A 192 -18.58 -5.47 -28.36
N ASP A 193 -19.18 -4.65 -27.48
CA ASP A 193 -19.73 -3.31 -27.76
C ASP A 193 -19.35 -2.21 -26.71
N THR A 194 -18.44 -2.45 -25.75
CA THR A 194 -18.06 -1.43 -24.73
C THR A 194 -16.55 -1.16 -24.64
N PRO A 195 -16.14 0.08 -24.33
CA PRO A 195 -14.73 0.40 -24.08
C PRO A 195 -14.17 -0.46 -22.94
N ALA A 196 -12.88 -0.77 -23.02
CA ALA A 196 -12.27 -1.64 -22.04
C ALA A 196 -12.18 -0.95 -20.67
N VAL A 197 -12.37 -1.68 -19.57
CA VAL A 197 -12.35 -1.11 -18.21
C VAL A 197 -11.20 -1.71 -17.41
N PHE A 198 -10.40 -0.84 -16.79
CA PHE A 198 -9.40 -1.19 -15.80
C PHE A 198 -9.96 -0.91 -14.40
N ALA A 199 -10.12 -1.96 -13.60
CA ALA A 199 -10.58 -1.85 -12.22
C ALA A 199 -9.41 -2.02 -11.24
N LEU A 200 -9.14 -0.97 -10.46
CA LEU A 200 -8.05 -0.92 -9.49
C LEU A 200 -8.60 -0.97 -8.05
N PRO A 201 -8.37 -2.03 -7.27
CA PRO A 201 -8.70 -2.06 -5.85
C PRO A 201 -7.77 -1.13 -5.06
N ILE A 202 -8.37 -0.24 -4.29
CA ILE A 202 -7.70 0.71 -3.40
C ILE A 202 -8.13 0.39 -1.97
N SER A 203 -7.16 0.12 -1.11
CA SER A 203 -7.38 -0.14 0.32
C SER A 203 -6.69 0.92 1.17
N PRO A 204 -7.21 1.20 2.37
CA PRO A 204 -6.56 2.14 3.26
C PRO A 204 -5.16 1.66 3.65
N PRO A 205 -4.20 2.58 3.89
CA PRO A 205 -2.89 2.18 4.36
C PRO A 205 -2.98 1.41 5.68
N PRO A 206 -2.17 0.35 5.85
CA PRO A 206 -2.12 -0.45 7.07
C PRO A 206 -2.01 0.40 8.34
N ARG A 207 -2.76 0.00 9.37
CA ARG A 207 -2.78 0.58 10.71
C ARG A 207 -1.96 -0.29 11.64
N VAL A 208 -0.79 0.22 12.04
CA VAL A 208 0.15 -0.47 12.92
C VAL A 208 0.08 0.11 14.32
N LEU A 209 -0.31 -0.74 15.27
CA LEU A 209 -0.30 -0.43 16.70
C LEU A 209 1.05 -0.83 17.33
N VAL A 210 1.69 0.12 18.01
CA VAL A 210 2.92 -0.04 18.75
C VAL A 210 2.62 0.01 20.24
N CYS A 211 2.64 -1.15 20.89
CA CYS A 211 2.35 -1.29 22.31
C CYS A 211 3.63 -1.09 23.13
N GLY A 212 3.83 0.14 23.60
CA GLY A 212 5.01 0.62 24.30
C GLY A 212 5.70 1.77 23.56
N ALA A 213 5.94 2.89 24.25
CA ALA A 213 6.56 4.09 23.70
C ALA A 213 8.02 4.26 24.14
N GLY A 214 8.77 3.15 24.30
CA GLY A 214 10.19 3.19 24.65
C GLY A 214 11.06 3.95 23.64
N PRO A 215 12.36 4.17 23.91
CA PRO A 215 13.28 4.79 22.96
C PRO A 215 13.37 4.05 21.61
N ASP A 216 13.12 2.74 21.64
CA ASP A 216 13.10 1.84 20.49
C ASP A 216 11.82 1.91 19.64
N ALA A 217 10.72 2.41 20.20
CA ALA A 217 9.49 2.67 19.45
C ALA A 217 9.63 3.84 18.46
N VAL A 218 10.52 4.80 18.75
CA VAL A 218 10.72 6.00 17.91
C VAL A 218 11.17 5.66 16.48
N PRO A 219 12.26 4.89 16.24
CA PRO A 219 12.65 4.51 14.89
C PRO A 219 11.65 3.58 14.20
N LEU A 220 10.93 2.74 14.95
CA LEU A 220 9.88 1.88 14.39
C LEU A 220 8.71 2.73 13.87
N ALA A 221 8.19 3.64 14.67
CA ALA A 221 7.10 4.52 14.27
C ALA A 221 7.50 5.40 13.06
N ALA A 222 8.75 5.89 13.02
CA ALA A 222 9.26 6.64 11.88
C ALA A 222 9.27 5.81 10.58
N GLN A 223 9.69 4.54 10.64
CA GLN A 223 9.71 3.65 9.47
C GLN A 223 8.31 3.24 9.01
N VAL A 224 7.38 2.99 9.94
CA VAL A 224 5.95 2.77 9.61
C VAL A 224 5.41 3.98 8.84
N ARG A 225 5.66 5.20 9.33
CA ARG A 225 5.22 6.44 8.65
C ARG A 225 5.91 6.65 7.31
N ALA A 226 7.18 6.30 7.18
CA ALA A 226 7.91 6.41 5.91
C ALA A 226 7.31 5.51 4.80
N LEU A 227 6.62 4.43 5.16
CA LEU A 227 5.87 3.59 4.21
C LEU A 227 4.46 4.13 3.88
N GLY A 228 4.07 5.27 4.45
CA GLY A 228 2.72 5.83 4.32
C GLY A 228 1.67 5.11 5.18
N TRP A 229 2.08 4.24 6.11
CA TRP A 229 1.18 3.50 6.99
C TRP A 229 0.74 4.34 8.17
N ARG A 230 -0.45 4.09 8.70
CA ARG A 230 -0.93 4.75 9.92
C ARG A 230 -0.22 4.13 11.12
N CYS A 231 0.37 4.95 11.97
CA CYS A 231 1.11 4.50 13.15
C CYS A 231 0.45 5.00 14.42
N LEU A 232 0.10 4.07 15.30
CA LEU A 232 -0.46 4.37 16.61
C LEU A 232 0.52 3.87 17.67
N VAL A 233 0.92 4.73 18.61
CA VAL A 233 1.83 4.38 19.70
C VAL A 233 1.09 4.53 21.02
N LEU A 234 1.01 3.44 21.79
CA LEU A 234 0.30 3.42 23.06
C LEU A 234 1.26 3.19 24.22
N ASP A 235 1.24 4.07 25.21
CA ASP A 235 1.94 3.88 26.49
C ASP A 235 1.18 4.57 27.63
N HIS A 236 1.33 4.06 28.85
CA HIS A 236 0.66 4.60 30.04
C HIS A 236 1.49 5.66 30.76
N ARG A 237 2.78 5.79 30.40
CA ARG A 237 3.72 6.70 31.04
C ARG A 237 3.74 7.99 30.24
N ALA A 238 3.25 9.08 30.83
CA ALA A 238 3.19 10.39 30.18
C ALA A 238 4.53 10.87 29.62
N ALA A 239 5.65 10.56 30.29
CA ALA A 239 6.98 10.93 29.82
C ALA A 239 7.40 10.20 28.52
N TYR A 240 6.79 9.06 28.23
CA TYR A 240 7.04 8.29 27.01
C TYR A 240 5.95 8.55 25.94
N ALA A 241 4.69 8.67 26.34
CA ALA A 241 3.57 9.03 25.45
C ALA A 241 3.54 10.55 25.15
N ASP A 242 4.69 11.11 24.75
CA ASP A 242 4.84 12.49 24.32
C ASP A 242 4.90 12.54 22.78
N PRO A 243 3.90 13.15 22.11
CA PRO A 243 3.89 13.32 20.66
C PRO A 243 5.16 13.98 20.10
N ALA A 244 5.83 14.85 20.85
CA ALA A 244 7.03 15.55 20.39
C ALA A 244 8.23 14.62 20.15
N ARG A 245 8.18 13.37 20.65
CA ARG A 245 9.22 12.36 20.44
C ARG A 245 9.12 11.63 19.11
N PHE A 246 7.99 11.76 18.41
CA PHE A 246 7.67 10.95 17.24
C PHE A 246 7.59 11.80 15.96
N ALA A 247 7.72 11.14 14.82
CA ALA A 247 7.55 11.78 13.51
C ALA A 247 6.10 12.30 13.34
N SER A 248 5.92 13.27 12.45
CA SER A 248 4.58 13.82 12.19
C SER A 248 3.61 12.73 11.68
N GLY A 249 2.36 12.79 12.13
CA GLY A 249 1.32 11.82 11.75
C GLY A 249 1.38 10.49 12.52
N VAL A 250 2.17 10.40 13.59
CA VAL A 250 2.05 9.30 14.57
C VAL A 250 1.00 9.68 15.61
N ASP A 251 -0.02 8.85 15.78
CA ASP A 251 -1.03 9.00 16.83
C ASP A 251 -0.47 8.45 18.15
N VAL A 252 -0.28 9.30 19.16
CA VAL A 252 0.28 8.88 20.46
C VAL A 252 -0.81 8.87 21.52
N TRP A 253 -1.08 7.68 22.06
CA TRP A 253 -2.15 7.43 23.02
C TRP A 253 -1.60 7.20 24.43
N LEU A 254 -1.96 8.11 25.35
CA LEU A 254 -1.70 7.95 26.78
C LEU A 254 -2.79 7.07 27.41
N GLN A 255 -2.60 5.74 27.37
CA GLN A 255 -3.57 4.76 27.84
C GLN A 255 -2.90 3.60 28.59
N ARG A 256 -3.66 2.93 29.46
CA ARG A 256 -3.15 1.78 30.20
C ARG A 256 -3.11 0.52 29.31
N PRO A 257 -2.18 -0.41 29.56
CA PRO A 257 -2.20 -1.69 28.88
C PRO A 257 -3.54 -2.41 29.08
N GLY A 258 -4.10 -2.90 27.98
CA GLY A 258 -5.35 -3.66 27.99
C GLY A 258 -6.65 -2.84 28.08
N THR A 259 -6.59 -1.51 27.90
CA THR A 259 -7.79 -0.66 27.92
C THR A 259 -8.26 -0.19 26.54
N LEU A 260 -7.75 -0.78 25.46
CA LEU A 260 -8.23 -0.47 24.11
C LEU A 260 -9.69 -0.88 23.96
N ALA A 261 -10.51 0.01 23.42
CA ALA A 261 -11.89 -0.27 23.11
C ALA A 261 -11.99 -1.22 21.91
N GLN A 262 -13.08 -2.00 21.85
CA GLN A 262 -13.30 -2.95 20.75
C GLN A 262 -13.26 -2.25 19.37
N ALA A 263 -13.91 -1.09 19.24
CA ALA A 263 -13.90 -0.32 18.00
C ALA A 263 -12.50 0.18 17.59
N GLU A 264 -11.56 0.35 18.53
CA GLU A 264 -10.17 0.70 18.19
C GLU A 264 -9.44 -0.53 17.64
N LEU A 265 -9.61 -1.69 18.29
CA LEU A 265 -9.00 -2.97 17.91
C LEU A 265 -9.43 -3.44 16.52
N GLU A 266 -10.71 -3.27 16.18
CA GLU A 266 -11.28 -3.63 14.86
C GLU A 266 -10.63 -2.87 13.69
N THR A 267 -9.89 -1.81 13.97
CA THR A 267 -9.20 -1.02 12.94
C THR A 267 -7.70 -1.32 12.85
N ILE A 268 -7.16 -2.25 13.63
CA ILE A 268 -5.73 -2.53 13.66
C ILE A 268 -5.41 -3.70 12.73
N ASP A 269 -4.51 -3.46 11.77
CA ASP A 269 -4.07 -4.49 10.81
C ASP A 269 -2.86 -5.26 11.35
N ALA A 270 -1.97 -4.57 12.07
CA ALA A 270 -0.81 -5.19 12.71
C ALA A 270 -0.52 -4.57 14.09
N ALA A 271 0.01 -5.38 15.00
CA ALA A 271 0.44 -4.93 16.31
C ALA A 271 1.86 -5.42 16.67
N ILE A 272 2.67 -4.56 17.28
CA ILE A 272 3.97 -4.92 17.86
C ILE A 272 3.97 -4.64 19.37
N ILE A 273 4.14 -5.70 20.16
CA ILE A 273 4.29 -5.64 21.61
C ILE A 273 5.76 -5.45 21.97
N MET A 274 6.07 -4.29 22.54
CA MET A 274 7.44 -3.88 22.89
C MET A 274 7.50 -2.99 24.13
N SER A 275 6.64 -3.24 25.13
CA SER A 275 6.61 -2.43 26.35
C SER A 275 7.80 -2.69 27.29
N HIS A 276 8.57 -3.75 27.00
CA HIS A 276 9.63 -4.32 27.84
C HIS A 276 9.18 -4.83 29.20
N HIS A 277 7.88 -4.79 29.53
CA HIS A 277 7.35 -5.22 30.82
C HIS A 277 6.37 -6.39 30.68
N VAL A 278 6.67 -7.53 31.32
CA VAL A 278 5.94 -8.79 31.15
C VAL A 278 4.44 -8.65 31.44
N GLU A 279 4.06 -7.99 32.53
CA GLU A 279 2.63 -7.83 32.87
C GLU A 279 1.88 -6.94 31.88
N HIS A 280 2.56 -5.95 31.31
CA HIS A 280 1.95 -5.04 30.34
C HIS A 280 1.82 -5.73 28.98
N ASP A 281 2.86 -6.45 28.55
CA ASP A 281 2.82 -7.28 27.33
C ASP A 281 1.68 -8.29 27.40
N LEU A 282 1.49 -8.97 28.54
CA LEU A 282 0.38 -9.89 28.74
C LEU A 282 -0.98 -9.20 28.65
N ALA A 283 -1.12 -7.99 29.21
CA ALA A 283 -2.34 -7.21 29.12
C ALA A 283 -2.67 -6.79 27.67
N TYR A 284 -1.65 -6.40 26.89
CA TYR A 284 -1.83 -6.14 25.45
C TYR A 284 -2.25 -7.38 24.69
N LEU A 285 -1.59 -8.51 24.91
CA LEU A 285 -1.91 -9.77 24.25
C LEU A 285 -3.35 -10.23 24.54
N ARG A 286 -3.82 -10.09 25.79
CA ARG A 286 -5.22 -10.39 26.18
C ARG A 286 -6.23 -9.47 25.50
N CYS A 287 -5.87 -8.21 25.34
CA CYS A 287 -6.73 -7.24 24.69
C CYS A 287 -6.83 -7.52 23.18
N LEU A 288 -5.69 -7.73 22.53
CA LEU A 288 -5.60 -8.08 21.12
C LEU A 288 -6.27 -9.43 20.80
N SER A 289 -6.27 -10.40 21.71
CA SER A 289 -6.94 -11.68 21.47
C SER A 289 -8.47 -11.58 21.28
N ALA A 290 -9.09 -10.48 21.72
CA ALA A 290 -10.52 -10.26 21.48
C ALA A 290 -10.83 -9.96 20.00
N HIS A 291 -9.88 -9.34 19.29
CA HIS A 291 -9.97 -9.07 17.85
C HIS A 291 -8.55 -9.11 17.27
N PRO A 292 -8.03 -10.30 16.93
CA PRO A 292 -6.63 -10.47 16.58
C PRO A 292 -6.35 -9.80 15.23
N PRO A 293 -5.38 -8.86 15.15
CA PRO A 293 -4.98 -8.28 13.88
C PRO A 293 -4.26 -9.35 13.03
N ALA A 294 -4.12 -9.11 11.73
CA ALA A 294 -3.50 -10.05 10.80
C ALA A 294 -2.08 -10.44 11.24
N TRP A 295 -1.32 -9.47 11.77
CA TRP A 295 0.03 -9.70 12.28
C TRP A 295 0.22 -9.21 13.72
N VAL A 296 0.73 -10.08 14.60
CA VAL A 296 1.11 -9.72 15.97
C VAL A 296 2.55 -10.11 16.27
N GLY A 297 3.41 -9.12 16.45
CA GLY A 297 4.80 -9.31 16.87
C GLY A 297 4.99 -9.12 18.36
N LEU A 298 5.91 -9.88 18.95
CA LEU A 298 6.39 -9.70 20.31
C LEU A 298 7.89 -9.52 20.32
N LEU A 299 8.36 -8.35 20.76
CA LEU A 299 9.76 -8.05 20.91
C LEU A 299 10.36 -8.83 22.10
N GLY A 300 11.52 -9.44 21.86
CA GLY A 300 12.28 -10.16 22.88
C GLY A 300 12.56 -11.63 22.52
N PRO A 301 13.29 -12.35 23.39
CA PRO A 301 13.75 -13.70 23.10
C PRO A 301 12.60 -14.71 23.08
N ALA A 302 12.79 -15.83 22.36
CA ALA A 302 11.80 -16.91 22.24
C ALA A 302 11.31 -17.43 23.60
N LYS A 303 12.19 -17.48 24.61
CA LYS A 303 11.83 -17.87 25.99
C LYS A 303 10.78 -16.93 26.61
N ARG A 304 10.91 -15.62 26.41
CA ARG A 304 9.95 -14.62 26.91
C ARG A 304 8.58 -14.82 26.23
N LYS A 305 8.58 -15.07 24.92
CA LYS A 305 7.35 -15.40 24.18
C LYS A 305 6.68 -16.64 24.77
N ALA A 306 7.42 -17.73 24.94
CA ALA A 306 6.87 -18.97 25.50
C ALA A 306 6.20 -18.75 26.86
N THR A 307 6.85 -18.02 27.77
CA THR A 307 6.28 -17.65 29.07
C THR A 307 5.01 -16.81 28.96
N LEU A 308 4.97 -15.84 28.05
CA LEU A 308 3.78 -15.00 27.85
C LEU A 308 2.62 -15.79 27.25
N LEU A 309 2.88 -16.68 26.29
CA LEU A 309 1.85 -17.53 25.68
C LEU A 309 1.30 -18.56 26.68
N GLU A 310 2.14 -19.16 27.52
CA GLU A 310 1.69 -20.05 28.60
C GLU A 310 0.75 -19.32 29.56
N ARG A 311 1.07 -18.06 29.91
CA ARG A 311 0.25 -17.21 30.79
C ARG A 311 -1.00 -16.64 30.12
N LEU A 312 -0.98 -16.52 28.79
CA LEU A 312 -2.13 -16.10 27.99
C LEU A 312 -3.18 -17.21 27.96
N GLY A 313 -2.73 -18.47 27.94
CA GLY A 313 -3.59 -19.64 27.89
C GLY A 313 -4.04 -19.97 26.47
N GLU A 314 -5.20 -20.62 26.35
CA GLU A 314 -5.79 -20.95 25.05
C GLU A 314 -6.16 -19.68 24.28
N ASN A 315 -5.61 -19.53 23.07
CA ASN A 315 -5.87 -18.41 22.19
C ASN A 315 -5.65 -18.82 20.72
N THR A 316 -6.33 -18.18 19.79
CA THR A 316 -6.25 -18.46 18.35
C THR A 316 -5.29 -17.52 17.60
N MET A 317 -4.86 -16.44 18.24
CA MET A 317 -3.94 -15.45 17.66
C MET A 317 -2.53 -16.02 17.49
N THR A 318 -1.97 -15.87 16.30
CA THR A 318 -0.56 -16.19 16.04
C THR A 318 0.33 -15.04 16.51
N VAL A 319 1.32 -15.34 17.36
CA VAL A 319 2.29 -14.35 17.86
C VAL A 319 3.69 -14.64 17.32
N TYR A 320 4.17 -13.77 16.44
CA TYR A 320 5.50 -13.78 15.88
C TYR A 320 6.51 -13.28 16.93
N GLY A 321 7.58 -14.03 17.15
CA GLY A 321 8.54 -13.69 18.21
C GLY A 321 9.73 -14.67 18.24
N PRO A 322 10.99 -14.20 18.27
CA PRO A 322 11.40 -12.80 18.22
C PRO A 322 10.83 -12.06 17.01
N ALA A 323 10.34 -10.83 17.21
CA ALA A 323 9.64 -10.09 16.17
C ALA A 323 10.60 -9.63 15.07
N GLY A 324 10.16 -9.73 13.81
CA GLY A 324 10.91 -9.30 12.64
C GLY A 324 11.56 -10.42 11.84
N LEU A 325 12.14 -10.06 10.68
CA LEU A 325 12.92 -10.94 9.82
C LEU A 325 14.36 -11.10 10.34
N ASP A 326 14.96 -12.27 10.14
CA ASP A 326 16.36 -12.51 10.50
C ASP A 326 17.32 -11.83 9.51
N ILE A 327 17.64 -10.57 9.80
CA ILE A 327 18.57 -9.75 9.02
C ILE A 327 19.85 -9.42 9.80
N GLY A 328 20.11 -10.13 10.91
CA GLY A 328 21.22 -9.81 11.82
C GLY A 328 21.06 -8.45 12.52
N ALA A 329 19.82 -8.03 12.78
CA ALA A 329 19.52 -6.71 13.32
C ALA A 329 20.06 -6.53 14.76
N GLU A 330 20.90 -5.52 14.92
CA GLU A 330 21.36 -5.00 16.21
C GLU A 330 21.00 -3.51 16.32
N MET A 331 20.75 -3.03 17.54
CA MET A 331 20.28 -1.65 17.84
C MET A 331 18.84 -1.34 17.36
N PRO A 332 18.16 -0.34 17.98
CA PRO A 332 16.74 -0.11 17.73
C PRO A 332 16.35 0.16 16.28
N ALA A 333 17.18 0.86 15.49
CA ALA A 333 16.84 1.20 14.11
C ALA A 333 16.85 -0.02 13.17
N ALA A 334 17.81 -0.93 13.33
CA ALA A 334 17.84 -2.16 12.52
C ALA A 334 16.76 -3.15 12.97
N VAL A 335 16.48 -3.23 14.28
CA VAL A 335 15.36 -4.03 14.81
C VAL A 335 14.03 -3.52 14.28
N ALA A 336 13.84 -2.20 14.25
CA ALA A 336 12.68 -1.58 13.62
C ALA A 336 12.55 -1.98 12.14
N LEU A 337 13.64 -1.94 11.37
CA LEU A 337 13.65 -2.37 9.96
C LEU A 337 13.25 -3.83 9.79
N SER A 338 13.82 -4.71 10.62
CA SER A 338 13.47 -6.14 10.65
C SER A 338 11.98 -6.37 10.91
N ILE A 339 11.40 -5.63 11.87
CA ILE A 339 9.97 -5.74 12.22
C ILE A 339 9.07 -5.20 11.11
N VAL A 340 9.35 -4.00 10.61
CA VAL A 340 8.55 -3.36 9.56
C VAL A 340 8.61 -4.20 8.28
N ALA A 341 9.77 -4.76 7.92
CA ALA A 341 9.90 -5.68 6.80
C ALA A 341 9.07 -6.96 6.98
N ALA A 342 9.01 -7.51 8.20
CA ALA A 342 8.17 -8.69 8.48
C ALA A 342 6.67 -8.38 8.35
N ILE A 343 6.22 -7.21 8.85
CA ILE A 343 4.84 -6.76 8.66
C ILE A 343 4.55 -6.61 7.17
N HIS A 344 5.44 -5.95 6.42
CA HIS A 344 5.26 -5.72 4.98
C HIS A 344 5.17 -7.05 4.21
N ALA A 345 6.10 -7.97 4.47
CA ALA A 345 6.08 -9.30 3.87
C ALA A 345 4.74 -10.01 4.16
N HIS A 346 4.29 -10.00 5.41
CA HIS A 346 3.03 -10.63 5.80
C HIS A 346 1.82 -10.02 5.09
N MET A 347 1.71 -8.69 5.06
CA MET A 347 0.61 -7.99 4.36
C MET A 347 0.58 -8.26 2.86
N HIS A 348 1.72 -8.63 2.28
CA HIS A 348 1.84 -8.99 0.87
C HIS A 348 1.86 -10.50 0.62
N GLY A 349 1.60 -11.35 1.61
CA GLY A 349 1.62 -12.80 1.45
C GLY A 349 3.00 -13.35 1.08
N ARG A 350 4.06 -12.68 1.52
CA ARG A 350 5.47 -13.04 1.28
C ARG A 350 6.14 -13.45 2.59
N ASP A 351 7.25 -14.17 2.46
CA ASP A 351 8.06 -14.69 3.57
C ASP A 351 9.29 -13.81 3.90
N GLY A 352 9.63 -12.86 3.03
CA GLY A 352 10.81 -12.00 3.19
C GLY A 352 12.12 -12.68 2.79
N MET A 353 12.08 -13.82 2.10
CA MET A 353 13.26 -14.45 1.52
C MET A 353 13.82 -13.62 0.36
N ALA A 354 15.10 -13.81 0.03
CA ALA A 354 15.72 -13.09 -1.06
C ALA A 354 15.02 -13.40 -2.40
N LEU A 355 14.75 -12.36 -3.19
CA LEU A 355 14.07 -12.48 -4.49
C LEU A 355 14.89 -13.23 -5.55
N GLY A 356 16.20 -13.36 -5.34
CA GLY A 356 17.09 -14.10 -6.23
C GLY A 356 18.29 -14.65 -5.47
N HIS A 357 18.56 -15.93 -5.70
CA HIS A 357 19.84 -16.55 -5.44
C HIS A 357 20.33 -17.06 -6.79
N GLY A 358 21.32 -16.37 -7.37
CA GLY A 358 21.94 -16.79 -8.63
C GLY A 358 22.65 -18.13 -8.50
#